data_AF-A0A1H1U5K5-F1
#
_entry.id   AF-A0A1H1U5K5-F1
#
_cell.length_a   1.000
_cell.length_b   1.000
_cell.length_c   1.000
_cell.angle_alpha   90.00
_cell.angle_beta   90.00
_cell.angle_gamma   90.00
#
_symmetry.space_group_name_H-M   'P 1'
#
loop_
_entity.id
_entity.type
_entity.pdbx_description
1 polymer ?
#
loop_
_entity_poly.entity_id
_entity_poly.type
_entity_poly.pdbx_seq_one_letter_code
_entity_poly.pdbx_strand_id
1 'polypeptide(L)'
;MDLCGRYLLIGVLAFLAGCGSLLPSQRAEISSPFRDYLDAESRFSQAVPGVTTRPELFSMGFDPQTGGNARLLSFLDVRTMFIQPNIPIDYLPDSLVTCLEAKERCTGLAFEFNQTDTQRIGSFWADVLNFRKNREMKGWTFRAIFVMVDDKLVHKVSNGEPQIRKMQVDRNPLGPLQGAGEYLSDQLK
;
A
#
# COMPACT_ATOMS: atom_id res chain seq x y z
N MET A 1 -28.36 42.44 42.06
CA MET A 1 -27.30 42.68 41.05
C MET A 1 -26.91 41.34 40.39
N ASP A 2 -27.89 40.54 39.94
CA ASP A 2 -27.66 39.08 39.82
C ASP A 2 -28.07 38.48 38.46
N LEU A 3 -28.60 39.28 37.53
CA LEU A 3 -28.96 38.80 36.18
C LEU A 3 -27.75 38.83 35.22
N CYS A 4 -26.94 39.89 35.27
CA CYS A 4 -25.80 40.08 34.36
C CYS A 4 -24.69 39.03 34.57
N GLY A 5 -24.43 38.63 35.82
CA GLY A 5 -23.46 37.58 36.15
C GLY A 5 -23.86 36.18 35.67
N ARG A 6 -25.17 35.86 35.66
CA ARG A 6 -25.67 34.56 35.15
C ARG A 6 -25.53 34.42 33.64
N TYR A 7 -25.80 35.48 32.87
CA TYR A 7 -25.63 35.45 31.41
C TYR A 7 -24.15 35.37 30.99
N LEU A 8 -23.25 36.01 31.76
CA LEU A 8 -21.81 35.93 31.52
C LEU A 8 -21.25 34.52 31.82
N LEU A 9 -21.78 33.84 32.84
CA LEU A 9 -21.40 32.46 33.18
C LEU A 9 -21.86 31.45 32.10
N ILE A 10 -23.07 31.62 31.56
CA ILE A 10 -23.62 30.75 30.50
C ILE A 10 -22.85 30.93 29.18
N GLY A 11 -22.43 32.16 28.86
CA GLY A 11 -21.58 32.43 27.69
C GLY A 11 -20.22 31.73 27.78
N VAL A 12 -19.59 31.72 28.95
CA VAL A 12 -18.28 31.04 29.17
C VAL A 12 -18.40 29.52 29.10
N LEU A 13 -19.49 28.93 29.61
CA LEU A 13 -19.76 27.49 29.49
C LEU A 13 -20.04 27.04 28.05
N ALA A 14 -20.64 27.90 27.21
CA ALA A 14 -20.87 27.60 25.80
C ALA A 14 -19.58 27.59 24.96
N PHE A 15 -18.56 28.40 25.33
CA PHE A 15 -17.25 28.40 24.68
C PHE A 15 -16.38 27.18 25.02
N LEU A 16 -16.64 26.50 26.14
CA LEU A 16 -15.93 25.28 26.57
C LEU A 16 -16.49 23.99 25.94
N ALA A 17 -17.61 24.05 25.22
CA ALA A 17 -18.20 22.91 24.52
C ALA A 17 -17.60 22.67 23.12
N GLY A 18 -16.50 23.35 22.78
CA GLY A 18 -15.84 23.25 21.48
C GLY A 18 -14.90 22.04 21.35
N CYS A 19 -15.21 21.18 20.38
CA CYS A 19 -14.33 20.21 19.70
C CYS A 19 -13.80 19.00 20.50
N GLY A 20 -14.70 18.12 20.94
CA GLY A 20 -14.34 16.79 21.45
C GLY A 20 -14.02 15.72 20.38
N SER A 21 -14.22 15.97 19.07
CA SER A 21 -14.27 14.90 18.05
C SER A 21 -13.23 14.99 16.92
N LEU A 22 -12.18 15.80 17.04
CA LEU A 22 -11.18 15.98 15.97
C LEU A 22 -10.01 15.00 16.15
N LEU A 23 -10.26 13.72 15.90
CA LEU A 23 -9.18 12.72 15.81
C LEU A 23 -8.65 12.69 14.37
N PRO A 24 -7.34 12.90 14.15
CA PRO A 24 -6.78 12.78 12.81
C PRO A 24 -6.78 11.32 12.35
N SER A 25 -7.40 11.06 11.21
CA SER A 25 -7.27 9.82 10.44
C SER A 25 -6.24 10.02 9.33
N GLN A 26 -5.44 9.00 9.05
CA GLN A 26 -4.49 9.03 7.95
C GLN A 26 -4.80 7.89 6.99
N ARG A 27 -5.10 8.22 5.73
CA ARG A 27 -5.20 7.25 4.64
C ARG A 27 -3.92 7.33 3.80
N ALA A 28 -3.27 6.19 3.62
CA ALA A 28 -2.16 6.05 2.70
C ALA A 28 -2.61 5.11 1.58
N GLU A 29 -2.71 5.66 0.37
CA GLU A 29 -3.10 4.92 -0.83
C GLU A 29 -2.01 5.12 -1.86
N ILE A 30 -1.39 4.03 -2.28
CA ILE A 30 -0.56 4.06 -3.48
C ILE A 30 -1.53 3.86 -4.65
N SER A 31 -1.47 4.74 -5.65
CA SER A 31 -2.41 4.77 -6.78
C SER A 31 -2.66 3.36 -7.35
N SER A 32 -3.88 2.86 -7.19
CA SER A 32 -4.29 1.55 -7.68
C SER A 32 -5.54 1.70 -8.54
N PRO A 33 -5.61 1.06 -9.71
CA PRO A 33 -6.83 1.01 -10.51
C PRO A 33 -7.88 0.06 -9.91
N PHE A 34 -7.55 -0.68 -8.85
CA PHE A 34 -8.40 -1.69 -8.25
C PHE A 34 -9.04 -1.19 -6.96
N ARG A 35 -10.31 -1.54 -6.77
CA ARG A 35 -11.05 -1.13 -5.57
C ARG A 35 -10.60 -1.87 -4.31
N ASP A 36 -10.37 -3.16 -4.45
CA ASP A 36 -10.07 -4.08 -3.36
C ASP A 36 -9.23 -5.27 -3.88
N TYR A 37 -8.78 -6.13 -2.96
CA TYR A 37 -7.99 -7.32 -3.30
C TYR A 37 -8.71 -8.25 -4.29
N LEU A 38 -10.02 -8.44 -4.12
CA LEU A 38 -10.79 -9.37 -4.95
C LEU A 38 -10.98 -8.83 -6.37
N ASP A 39 -11.13 -7.53 -6.52
CA ASP A 39 -11.13 -6.87 -7.83
C ASP A 39 -9.79 -7.08 -8.54
N ALA A 40 -8.66 -6.84 -7.86
CA ALA A 40 -7.33 -7.10 -8.42
C ALA A 40 -7.12 -8.57 -8.78
N GLU A 41 -7.52 -9.50 -7.91
CA GLU A 41 -7.43 -10.95 -8.15
C GLU A 41 -8.30 -11.40 -9.33
N SER A 42 -9.53 -10.87 -9.42
CA SER A 42 -10.45 -11.15 -10.52
C SER A 42 -9.88 -10.67 -11.86
N ARG A 43 -9.30 -9.47 -11.90
CA ARG A 43 -8.64 -8.93 -13.11
C ARG A 43 -7.40 -9.74 -13.47
N PHE A 44 -6.60 -10.11 -12.48
CA PHE A 44 -5.45 -11.00 -12.67
C PHE A 44 -5.86 -12.35 -13.25
N SER A 45 -7.00 -12.91 -12.81
CA SER A 45 -7.48 -14.21 -13.28
C SER A 45 -7.80 -14.23 -14.78
N GLN A 46 -8.26 -13.10 -15.33
CA GLN A 46 -8.62 -12.93 -16.75
C GLN A 46 -7.43 -13.00 -17.71
N ALA A 47 -6.22 -12.70 -17.24
CA ALA A 47 -5.01 -12.80 -18.05
C ALA A 47 -4.60 -14.27 -18.23
N VAL A 48 -4.71 -14.83 -19.43
CA VAL A 48 -4.43 -16.25 -19.71
C VAL A 48 -3.09 -16.40 -20.42
N PRO A 49 -2.11 -17.12 -19.83
CA PRO A 49 -0.85 -17.43 -20.51
C PRO A 49 -1.09 -18.13 -21.86
N GLY A 50 -0.32 -17.76 -22.87
CA GLY A 50 -0.47 -18.27 -24.23
C GLY A 50 -1.60 -17.63 -25.03
N VAL A 51 -2.39 -16.72 -24.44
CA VAL A 51 -3.51 -16.03 -25.10
C VAL A 51 -3.40 -14.52 -24.96
N THR A 52 -3.30 -14.02 -23.73
CA THR A 52 -3.34 -12.59 -23.44
C THR A 52 -2.13 -11.85 -23.98
N THR A 53 -2.40 -10.73 -24.63
CA THR A 53 -1.39 -9.82 -25.18
C THR A 53 -1.08 -8.67 -24.21
N ARG A 54 0.05 -7.98 -24.42
CA ARG A 54 0.44 -6.82 -23.63
C ARG A 54 -0.64 -5.71 -23.60
N PRO A 55 -1.25 -5.29 -24.73
CA PRO A 55 -2.29 -4.27 -24.69
C PRO A 55 -3.55 -4.72 -23.92
N GLU A 56 -3.92 -6.00 -24.01
CA GLU A 56 -5.02 -6.57 -23.24
C GLU A 56 -4.72 -6.61 -21.74
N LEU A 57 -3.49 -6.98 -21.37
CA LEU A 57 -3.04 -6.94 -19.98
C LEU A 57 -3.14 -5.52 -19.40
N PHE A 58 -2.80 -4.53 -20.21
CA PHE A 58 -2.85 -3.12 -19.81
C PHE A 58 -4.30 -2.64 -19.63
N SER A 59 -5.21 -3.05 -20.53
CA SER A 59 -6.63 -2.71 -20.39
C SER A 59 -7.30 -3.37 -19.18
N MET A 60 -6.71 -4.43 -18.62
CA MET A 60 -7.13 -5.04 -17.35
C MET A 60 -6.66 -4.27 -16.11
N GLY A 61 -5.88 -3.19 -16.27
CA GLY A 61 -5.35 -2.37 -15.17
C GLY A 61 -3.90 -2.69 -14.79
N PHE A 62 -3.22 -3.59 -15.50
CA PHE A 62 -1.81 -3.91 -15.28
C PHE A 62 -0.92 -3.18 -16.28
N ASP A 63 -0.96 -1.85 -16.27
CA ASP A 63 -0.18 -0.99 -17.14
C ASP A 63 0.91 -0.26 -16.34
N PRO A 64 2.20 -0.36 -16.72
CA PRO A 64 3.28 0.33 -16.03
C PRO A 64 3.22 1.85 -16.10
N GLN A 65 2.54 2.41 -17.10
CA GLN A 65 2.44 3.85 -17.30
C GLN A 65 1.28 4.48 -16.53
N THR A 66 0.21 3.72 -16.28
CA THR A 66 -0.95 4.19 -15.52
C THR A 66 -0.96 3.61 -14.11
N GLY A 67 -0.60 4.43 -13.12
CA GLY A 67 -0.65 4.04 -11.70
C GLY A 67 0.69 3.87 -10.98
N GLY A 68 1.83 3.95 -11.68
CA GLY A 68 3.14 4.23 -11.07
C GLY A 68 3.80 3.14 -10.23
N ASN A 69 3.26 1.92 -10.15
CA ASN A 69 3.77 0.86 -9.25
C ASN A 69 4.26 -0.41 -9.96
N ALA A 70 4.62 -0.28 -11.23
CA ALA A 70 5.18 -1.38 -12.00
C ALA A 70 6.70 -1.28 -12.06
N ARG A 71 7.36 -2.42 -11.91
CA ARG A 71 8.77 -2.60 -12.23
C ARG A 71 8.87 -3.42 -13.51
N LEU A 72 9.55 -2.85 -14.50
CA LEU A 72 9.98 -3.59 -15.69
C LEU A 72 11.17 -4.46 -15.29
N LEU A 73 11.07 -5.76 -15.57
CA LEU A 73 12.09 -6.75 -15.28
C LEU A 73 12.76 -7.16 -16.58
N SER A 74 14.09 -7.10 -16.61
CA SER A 74 14.89 -7.67 -17.68
C SER A 74 14.87 -9.20 -17.62
N PHE A 75 15.38 -9.85 -18.67
CA PHE A 75 15.64 -11.28 -18.66
C PHE A 75 16.44 -11.74 -17.42
N LEU A 76 17.44 -10.97 -16.99
CA LEU A 76 18.27 -11.30 -15.83
C LEU A 76 17.47 -11.24 -14.52
N ASP A 77 16.57 -10.28 -14.40
CA ASP A 77 15.70 -10.15 -13.22
C ASP A 77 14.70 -11.31 -13.14
N VAL A 78 14.07 -11.67 -14.27
CA VAL A 78 13.17 -12.83 -14.34
C VAL A 78 13.92 -14.11 -14.01
N ARG A 79 15.11 -14.32 -14.59
CA ARG A 79 15.93 -15.50 -14.31
C ARG A 79 16.31 -15.60 -12.83
N THR A 80 16.78 -14.52 -12.22
CA THR A 80 17.19 -14.54 -10.80
C THR A 80 16.01 -14.72 -9.84
N MET A 81 14.82 -14.25 -10.23
CA MET A 81 13.61 -14.39 -9.43
C MET A 81 13.03 -15.80 -9.43
N PHE A 82 13.00 -16.47 -10.59
CA PHE A 82 12.32 -17.77 -10.72
C PHE A 82 13.26 -18.98 -10.75
N ILE A 83 14.54 -18.79 -11.06
CA ILE A 83 15.46 -19.89 -11.30
C ILE A 83 16.57 -19.87 -10.26
N GLN A 84 16.50 -20.85 -9.37
CA GLN A 84 17.53 -21.07 -8.37
C GLN A 84 18.70 -21.84 -9.01
N PRO A 85 19.96 -21.54 -8.67
CA PRO A 85 21.14 -22.09 -9.33
C PRO A 85 21.27 -23.63 -9.27
N ASN A 86 20.61 -24.29 -8.31
CA ASN A 86 20.70 -25.73 -8.08
C ASN A 86 19.40 -26.49 -8.44
N ILE A 87 18.45 -25.86 -9.11
CA ILE A 87 17.22 -26.51 -9.59
C ILE A 87 17.42 -26.88 -11.06
N PRO A 88 17.30 -28.15 -11.45
CA PRO A 88 17.42 -28.53 -12.84
C PRO A 88 16.22 -28.04 -13.66
N ILE A 89 16.45 -27.77 -14.95
CA ILE A 89 15.52 -27.07 -15.84
C ILE A 89 14.19 -27.82 -16.00
N ASP A 90 14.21 -29.15 -15.88
CA ASP A 90 13.05 -30.04 -15.94
C ASP A 90 12.04 -29.85 -14.80
N TYR A 91 12.44 -29.22 -13.68
CA TYR A 91 11.51 -28.82 -12.60
C TYR A 91 10.85 -27.47 -12.86
N LEU A 92 11.30 -26.71 -13.87
CA LEU A 92 10.70 -25.43 -14.19
C LEU A 92 9.43 -25.65 -15.02
N PRO A 93 8.35 -24.89 -14.74
CA PRO A 93 7.20 -24.84 -15.63
C PRO A 93 7.60 -24.53 -17.07
N ASP A 94 6.98 -25.18 -18.06
CA ASP A 94 7.24 -24.99 -19.49
C ASP A 94 7.20 -23.51 -19.93
N SER A 95 6.32 -22.73 -19.30
CA SER A 95 6.22 -21.29 -19.50
C SER A 95 7.52 -20.52 -19.20
N LEU A 96 8.26 -20.95 -18.17
CA LEU A 96 9.54 -20.33 -17.79
C LEU A 96 10.68 -20.85 -18.67
N VAL A 97 10.63 -22.10 -19.10
CA VAL A 97 11.55 -22.63 -20.12
C VAL A 97 11.42 -21.83 -21.43
N THR A 98 10.19 -21.55 -21.85
CA THR A 98 9.90 -20.70 -23.02
C THR A 98 10.53 -19.31 -22.88
N CYS A 99 10.44 -18.70 -21.69
CA CYS A 99 11.11 -17.43 -21.40
C CYS A 99 12.63 -17.53 -21.50
N LEU A 100 13.23 -18.60 -20.95
CA LEU A 100 14.67 -18.83 -21.00
C LEU A 100 15.21 -18.94 -22.42
N GLU A 101 14.51 -19.66 -23.28
CA GLU A 101 14.87 -19.82 -24.69
C GLU A 101 14.76 -18.51 -25.47
N ALA A 102 13.82 -17.63 -25.08
CA ALA A 102 13.60 -16.33 -25.71
C ALA A 102 14.64 -15.26 -25.34
N LYS A 103 15.44 -15.47 -24.28
CA LYS A 103 16.52 -14.57 -23.83
C LYS A 103 16.02 -13.14 -23.63
N GLU A 104 16.64 -12.15 -24.27
CA GLU A 104 16.31 -10.72 -24.13
C GLU A 104 14.88 -10.35 -24.56
N ARG A 105 14.22 -11.19 -25.36
CA ARG A 105 12.79 -11.02 -25.69
C ARG A 105 11.87 -11.36 -24.53
N CYS A 106 12.38 -12.09 -23.53
CA CYS A 106 11.66 -12.34 -22.29
C CYS A 106 11.83 -11.17 -21.32
N THR A 107 10.70 -10.55 -20.97
CA THR A 107 10.62 -9.42 -20.04
C THR A 107 9.57 -9.71 -18.98
N GLY A 108 9.72 -9.12 -17.80
CA GLY A 108 8.72 -9.21 -16.74
C GLY A 108 8.09 -7.85 -16.42
N LEU A 109 6.87 -7.90 -15.90
CA LEU A 109 6.15 -6.77 -15.33
C LEU A 109 5.74 -7.15 -13.92
N ALA A 110 6.36 -6.53 -12.91
CA ALA A 110 6.02 -6.73 -11.51
C ALA A 110 5.24 -5.55 -10.98
N PHE A 111 4.04 -5.80 -10.47
CA PHE A 111 3.14 -4.81 -9.89
C PHE A 111 2.97 -5.03 -8.40
N GLU A 112 2.92 -3.93 -7.64
CA GLU A 112 2.56 -3.95 -6.23
C GLU A 112 1.50 -2.88 -5.95
N PHE A 113 0.29 -3.32 -5.62
CA PHE A 113 -0.82 -2.46 -5.24
C PHE A 113 -1.08 -2.63 -3.75
N ASN A 114 -1.21 -1.52 -3.04
CA ASN A 114 -1.62 -1.56 -1.65
C ASN A 114 -2.52 -0.38 -1.30
N GLN A 115 -3.44 -0.64 -0.39
CA GLN A 115 -4.32 0.36 0.18
C GLN A 115 -4.35 0.15 1.68
N THR A 116 -3.98 1.19 2.44
CA THR A 116 -3.98 1.12 3.90
C THR A 116 -4.73 2.32 4.50
N ASP A 117 -5.75 2.03 5.28
CA ASP A 117 -6.45 2.98 6.13
C ASP A 117 -5.93 2.86 7.57
N THR A 118 -5.39 3.96 8.11
CA THR A 118 -4.89 4.02 9.48
C THR A 118 -5.80 4.92 10.30
N GLN A 119 -6.57 4.29 11.19
CA GLN A 119 -7.45 5.00 12.11
C GLN A 119 -6.80 5.15 13.48
N ARG A 120 -6.84 6.37 14.04
CA ARG A 120 -6.36 6.65 15.39
C ARG A 120 -7.43 6.28 16.40
N ILE A 121 -7.06 5.47 17.39
CA ILE A 121 -7.95 5.07 18.48
C ILE A 121 -7.44 5.73 19.77
N GLY A 122 -8.19 6.69 20.33
CA GLY A 122 -7.85 7.36 21.58
C GLY A 122 -8.64 8.65 21.80
N SER A 123 -8.63 9.20 23.02
CA SER A 123 -9.19 10.52 23.31
C SER A 123 -8.11 11.60 23.19
N PHE A 124 -8.38 12.67 22.44
CA PHE A 124 -7.48 13.82 22.30
C PHE A 124 -6.93 14.35 23.64
N TRP A 125 -7.75 14.35 24.71
CA TRP A 125 -7.35 14.85 26.03
C TRP A 125 -6.34 13.96 26.77
N ALA A 126 -6.35 12.65 26.55
CA ALA A 126 -5.30 11.75 27.05
C ALA A 126 -3.98 11.91 26.24
N ASP A 127 -4.07 12.48 25.04
CA ASP A 127 -2.97 12.65 24.10
C ASP A 127 -2.24 14.00 24.23
N VAL A 128 -2.76 14.99 24.97
CA VAL A 128 -2.03 16.23 25.30
C VAL A 128 -0.78 15.93 26.13
N LEU A 129 -0.82 14.84 26.92
CA LEU A 129 0.34 14.30 27.64
C LEU A 129 1.19 13.33 26.78
N ASN A 130 0.72 13.00 25.56
CA ASN A 130 1.44 12.36 24.44
C ASN A 130 2.28 11.11 24.76
N PHE A 131 1.94 10.33 25.79
CA PHE A 131 2.74 9.15 26.20
C PHE A 131 2.45 7.87 25.41
N ARG A 132 1.28 7.72 24.79
CA ARG A 132 0.88 6.50 24.07
C ARG A 132 -0.15 6.76 22.96
N LYS A 133 0.14 6.34 21.73
CA LYS A 133 -0.76 6.40 20.58
C LYS A 133 -1.11 4.98 20.14
N ASN A 134 -2.40 4.66 20.04
CA ASN A 134 -2.84 3.41 19.43
C ASN A 134 -3.39 3.70 18.03
N ARG A 135 -2.92 2.96 17.03
CA ARG A 135 -3.40 3.02 15.64
C ARG A 135 -3.88 1.64 15.22
N GLU A 136 -5.07 1.59 14.63
CA GLU A 136 -5.55 0.41 13.92
C GLU A 136 -5.30 0.62 12.43
N MET A 137 -4.54 -0.27 11.82
CA MET A 137 -4.28 -0.30 10.38
C MET A 137 -5.12 -1.39 9.74
N LYS A 138 -5.93 -1.01 8.75
CA LYS A 138 -6.68 -1.91 7.88
C LYS A 138 -6.22 -1.72 6.45
N GLY A 139 -6.21 -2.77 5.65
CA GLY A 139 -5.80 -2.63 4.26
C GLY A 139 -5.74 -3.93 3.50
N TRP A 140 -5.18 -3.86 2.30
CA TRP A 140 -4.86 -5.01 1.47
C TRP A 140 -3.60 -4.74 0.66
N THR A 141 -2.93 -5.80 0.25
CA THR A 141 -1.79 -5.75 -0.67
C THR A 141 -1.99 -6.83 -1.74
N PHE A 142 -1.80 -6.47 -3.01
CA PHE A 142 -1.80 -7.40 -4.13
C PHE A 142 -0.52 -7.22 -4.93
N ARG A 143 0.22 -8.31 -5.14
CA ARG A 143 1.45 -8.34 -5.94
C ARG A 143 1.25 -9.30 -7.09
N ALA A 144 1.56 -8.85 -8.29
CA ALA A 144 1.44 -9.66 -9.50
C ALA A 144 2.70 -9.54 -10.34
N ILE A 145 3.11 -10.65 -10.93
CA ILE A 145 4.23 -10.72 -11.85
C ILE A 145 3.76 -11.39 -13.11
N PHE A 146 3.92 -10.71 -14.23
CA PHE A 146 3.64 -11.22 -15.57
C PHE A 146 4.96 -11.36 -16.31
N VAL A 147 5.18 -12.51 -16.93
CA VAL A 147 6.33 -12.74 -17.80
C VAL A 147 5.82 -12.77 -19.24
N MET A 148 6.42 -11.94 -20.07
CA MET A 148 6.05 -11.74 -21.46
C MET A 148 7.21 -12.16 -22.35
N VAL A 149 6.91 -12.86 -23.45
CA VAL A 149 7.84 -12.99 -24.57
C VAL A 149 7.29 -12.12 -25.69
N ASP A 150 8.07 -11.11 -26.08
CA ASP A 150 7.61 -10.04 -26.97
C ASP A 150 6.33 -9.40 -26.42
N ASP A 151 5.19 -9.56 -27.09
CA ASP A 151 3.88 -9.02 -26.66
C ASP A 151 2.95 -10.07 -26.04
N LYS A 152 3.41 -11.30 -25.83
CA LYS A 152 2.55 -12.42 -25.40
C LYS A 152 2.85 -12.86 -23.97
N LEU A 153 1.80 -12.98 -23.17
CA LEU A 153 1.91 -13.50 -21.80
C LEU A 153 2.30 -14.98 -21.83
N VAL A 154 3.41 -15.33 -21.18
CA VAL A 154 3.87 -16.73 -21.10
C VAL A 154 3.75 -17.29 -19.69
N HIS A 155 3.93 -16.48 -18.65
CA HIS A 155 3.80 -16.90 -17.27
C HIS A 155 3.17 -15.80 -16.42
N LYS A 156 2.45 -16.17 -15.37
CA LYS A 156 1.95 -15.23 -14.37
C LYS A 156 1.98 -15.84 -12.98
N VAL A 157 2.22 -15.02 -11.97
CA VAL A 157 2.09 -15.39 -10.56
C VAL A 157 1.57 -14.19 -9.78
N SER A 158 0.74 -14.44 -8.77
CA SER A 158 0.30 -13.43 -7.83
C SER A 158 0.51 -13.89 -6.39
N ASN A 159 0.62 -12.93 -5.48
CA ASN A 159 0.52 -13.15 -4.05
C ASN A 159 0.01 -11.87 -3.37
N GLY A 160 -0.25 -11.92 -2.06
CA GLY A 160 -0.63 -10.71 -1.34
C GLY A 160 -1.30 -11.00 -0.01
N GLU A 161 -1.88 -9.95 0.56
CA GLU A 161 -2.58 -9.95 1.83
C GLU A 161 -4.00 -9.40 1.59
N PRO A 162 -5.04 -10.26 1.53
CA PRO A 162 -6.40 -9.82 1.22
C PRO A 162 -7.03 -8.95 2.31
N GLN A 163 -6.61 -9.17 3.56
CA GLN A 163 -7.08 -8.39 4.69
C GLN A 163 -5.95 -8.19 5.70
N ILE A 164 -5.41 -6.98 5.75
CA ILE A 164 -4.46 -6.52 6.76
C ILE A 164 -5.27 -5.99 7.94
N ARG A 165 -4.99 -6.50 9.15
CA ARG A 165 -5.45 -5.91 10.41
C ARG A 165 -4.28 -5.88 11.38
N LYS A 166 -3.76 -4.68 11.66
CA LYS A 166 -2.61 -4.49 12.57
C LYS A 166 -2.97 -3.47 13.64
N MET A 167 -2.65 -3.81 14.88
CA MET A 167 -2.72 -2.89 16.01
C MET A 167 -1.31 -2.39 16.30
N GLN A 168 -1.06 -1.10 16.06
CA GLN A 168 0.22 -0.48 16.37
C GLN A 168 0.08 0.38 17.63
N VAL A 169 0.91 0.08 18.63
CA VAL A 169 1.02 0.88 19.86
C VAL A 169 2.35 1.61 19.79
N ASP A 170 2.29 2.91 19.56
CA ASP A 170 3.44 3.80 19.60
C ASP A 170 3.52 4.44 21.00
N ARG A 171 4.71 4.42 21.61
CA ARG A 171 4.96 5.01 22.93
C ARG A 171 5.96 6.14 22.77
N ASN A 172 5.54 7.35 23.10
CA ASN A 172 6.37 8.56 23.01
C ASN A 172 6.70 9.02 24.44
N PRO A 173 7.72 8.44 25.10
CA PRO A 173 7.96 8.65 26.52
C PRO A 173 8.34 10.09 26.90
N LEU A 174 8.78 10.93 25.94
CA LEU A 174 9.11 12.35 26.17
C LEU A 174 8.01 13.30 25.70
N GLY A 175 6.87 12.78 25.27
CA GLY A 175 5.70 13.58 24.93
C GLY A 175 5.93 14.51 23.71
N PRO A 176 5.26 15.68 23.62
CA PRO A 176 5.29 16.54 22.44
C PRO A 176 6.68 17.12 22.10
N LEU A 177 7.59 17.16 23.07
CA LEU A 177 8.95 17.68 22.90
C LEU A 177 9.84 16.75 22.06
N GLN A 178 9.43 15.49 21.91
CA GLN A 178 10.20 14.46 21.20
C GLN A 178 10.24 14.69 19.67
N GLY A 179 9.23 15.35 19.09
CA GLY A 179 9.18 15.67 17.64
C GLY A 179 9.72 17.06 17.26
N ALA A 180 9.94 17.95 18.24
CA ALA A 180 10.43 19.31 17.98
C ALA A 180 11.89 19.35 17.48
N GLY A 181 12.70 18.37 17.90
CA GLY A 181 14.09 18.25 17.44
C GLY A 181 14.21 17.86 15.96
N GLU A 182 13.29 17.02 15.47
CA GLU A 182 13.29 16.53 14.08
C GLU A 182 12.87 17.65 13.10
N TYR A 183 11.80 18.39 13.42
CA TYR A 183 11.35 19.55 12.63
C TYR A 183 12.39 20.68 12.58
N LEU A 184 13.06 20.97 13.69
CA LEU A 184 14.14 21.96 13.73
C LEU A 184 15.36 21.53 12.93
N SER A 185 15.67 20.22 12.90
CA SER A 185 16.80 19.69 12.11
C SER A 185 16.52 19.68 10.59
N ASP A 186 15.28 19.46 10.17
CA ASP A 186 14.89 19.49 8.76
C ASP A 186 14.80 20.91 8.20
N GLN A 187 14.50 21.93 9.02
CA GLN A 187 14.56 23.34 8.60
C GLN A 187 15.99 23.92 8.58
N LEU A 188 16.96 23.24 9.20
CA LEU A 188 18.37 23.66 9.25
C LEU A 188 19.23 22.97 8.18
N LYS A 189 18.63 22.17 7.29
CA LYS A 189 19.23 21.65 6.06
C LYS A 189 18.75 22.45 4.85
#